data_AF-A0A925PTN8-F1
#
_entry.id   AF-A0A925PTN8-F1
#
_cell.length_a   1.000
_cell.length_b   1.000
_cell.length_c   1.000
_cell.angle_alpha   90.00
_cell.angle_beta   90.00
_cell.angle_gamma   90.00
#
_symmetry.space_group_name_H-M   'P 1'
#
loop_
_entity.id
_entity.type
_entity.pdbx_description
1 polymer ?
#
loop_
_entity_poly.entity_id
_entity_poly.type
_entity_poly.pdbx_seq_one_letter_code
_entity_poly.pdbx_strand_id
1 'polypeptide(L)'
;MANDPLLLIVEMAGGVIADIELFINAAYGYDVRAELVCGKGTMQLARPAAGDIRRAGQEGTAFPPDWRGRFEDAYRLELQSWVDAIRNGGVAGASAWDGYVAEAVAEAGVRALKSEERAEVRLEARPGLYA
;
A
#
# COMPACT_ATOMS: atom_id res chain seq x y z
N MET A 1 -2.55 10.27 22.06
CA MET A 1 -1.64 10.69 20.97
C MET A 1 -1.36 9.43 20.17
N ALA A 2 -1.58 9.46 18.85
CA ALA A 2 -1.18 8.32 18.03
C ALA A 2 0.35 8.20 18.07
N ASN A 3 0.88 7.02 18.37
CA ASN A 3 2.30 6.74 18.18
C ASN A 3 2.60 6.90 16.69
N ASP A 4 3.46 7.83 16.32
CA ASP A 4 3.90 8.13 14.95
C ASP A 4 5.38 8.53 15.03
N PRO A 5 6.30 7.89 14.27
CA PRO A 5 6.06 6.86 13.27
C PRO A 5 5.69 5.48 13.86
N LEU A 6 5.14 4.61 13.01
CA LEU A 6 4.90 3.19 13.28
C LEU A 6 5.77 2.32 12.37
N LEU A 7 6.36 1.26 12.93
CA LEU A 7 6.99 0.18 12.19
C LEU A 7 6.15 -1.08 12.34
N LEU A 8 5.69 -1.64 11.22
CA LEU A 8 4.98 -2.91 11.17
C LEU A 8 5.88 -3.93 10.50
N ILE A 9 6.00 -5.12 11.11
CA ILE A 9 6.68 -6.28 10.53
C ILE A 9 5.62 -7.34 10.27
N VAL A 10 5.45 -7.70 9.00
CA VAL A 10 4.46 -8.69 8.56
C VAL A 10 5.22 -9.91 8.00
N GLU A 11 4.96 -11.08 8.58
CA GLU A 11 5.43 -12.35 8.04
C GLU A 11 4.32 -13.00 7.21
N MET A 12 4.57 -13.15 5.91
CA MET A 12 3.67 -13.81 4.97
C MET A 12 3.73 -15.33 5.18
N ALA A 13 2.67 -16.06 4.79
CA ALA A 13 2.63 -17.52 4.91
C ALA A 13 3.80 -18.26 4.22
N GLY A 14 4.39 -17.66 3.18
CA GLY A 14 5.57 -18.18 2.49
C GLY A 14 6.93 -17.81 3.13
N GLY A 15 6.94 -17.20 4.30
CA GLY A 15 8.16 -16.75 5.00
C GLY A 15 8.76 -15.44 4.49
N VAL A 16 8.12 -14.78 3.53
CA VAL A 16 8.50 -13.42 3.10
C VAL A 16 8.18 -12.44 4.23
N ILE A 17 9.12 -11.56 4.55
CA ILE A 17 8.92 -10.49 5.52
C ILE A 17 8.69 -9.18 4.77
N ALA A 18 7.67 -8.44 5.18
CA ALA A 18 7.46 -7.05 4.78
C ALA A 18 7.65 -6.15 6.00
N ASP A 19 8.62 -5.24 5.94
CA ASP A 19 8.72 -4.10 6.82
C ASP A 19 7.96 -2.91 6.24
N ILE A 20 7.11 -2.29 7.05
CA ILE A 20 6.26 -1.18 6.64
C ILE A 20 6.42 -0.05 7.65
N GLU A 21 7.01 1.05 7.19
CA GLU A 21 7.10 2.28 7.95
C GLU A 21 5.93 3.21 7.60
N LEU A 22 5.11 3.56 8.58
CA LEU A 22 4.08 4.59 8.45
C LEU A 22 4.49 5.83 9.23
N PHE A 23 4.64 6.94 8.52
CA PHE A 23 4.94 8.24 9.12
C PHE A 23 3.98 9.30 8.61
N ILE A 24 2.89 9.53 9.34
CA ILE A 24 1.78 10.38 8.89
C ILE A 24 2.14 11.87 9.04
N ASN A 25 2.93 12.23 10.05
CA ASN A 25 3.34 13.61 10.33
C ASN A 25 4.75 13.94 9.81
N ALA A 26 5.15 13.33 8.70
CA ALA A 26 6.51 13.44 8.15
C ALA A 26 6.91 14.87 7.71
N ALA A 27 5.95 15.79 7.61
CA ALA A 27 6.10 17.22 7.29
C ALA A 27 6.70 17.58 5.93
N TYR A 28 7.41 16.67 5.25
CA TYR A 28 8.02 16.92 3.95
C TYR A 28 7.07 16.71 2.76
N GLY A 29 5.94 16.01 2.96
CA GLY A 29 4.93 15.73 1.93
C GLY A 29 4.44 14.29 1.96
N TYR A 30 3.73 13.88 0.91
CA TYR A 30 3.24 12.52 0.69
C TYR A 30 4.23 11.71 -0.13
N ASP A 31 4.61 10.54 0.38
CA ASP A 31 5.57 9.65 -0.29
C ASP A 31 5.19 8.18 -0.05
N VAL A 32 5.34 7.37 -1.10
CA VAL A 32 5.07 5.92 -1.07
C VAL A 32 6.25 5.25 -1.73
N ARG A 33 6.93 4.42 -0.96
CA ARG A 33 8.10 3.65 -1.38
C ARG A 33 7.81 2.18 -1.20
N ALA A 34 8.39 1.36 -2.07
CA ALA A 34 8.46 -0.07 -1.86
C ALA A 34 9.72 -0.59 -2.55
N GLU A 35 10.40 -1.51 -1.88
CA GLU A 35 11.51 -2.27 -2.40
C GLU A 35 11.22 -3.76 -2.23
N LEU A 36 11.43 -4.53 -3.29
CA LEU A 36 11.47 -5.97 -3.24
C LEU A 36 12.94 -6.40 -3.21
N VAL A 37 13.34 -7.04 -2.11
CA VAL A 37 14.68 -7.62 -1.95
C VAL A 37 14.63 -9.12 -2.19
N CYS A 38 15.48 -9.64 -3.08
CA CYS A 38 15.54 -11.05 -3.44
C CYS A 38 16.98 -11.57 -3.41
N GLY A 39 17.16 -12.89 -3.42
CA GLY A 39 18.49 -13.51 -3.28
C GLY A 39 19.53 -13.17 -4.37
N LYS A 40 19.13 -12.52 -5.47
CA LYS A 40 20.02 -12.13 -6.57
C LYS A 40 19.94 -10.64 -6.94
N GLY A 41 19.21 -9.83 -6.19
CA GLY A 41 19.06 -8.40 -6.49
C GLY A 41 17.80 -7.79 -5.87
N THR A 42 17.59 -6.51 -6.15
CA THR A 42 16.43 -5.75 -5.65
C THR A 42 15.70 -5.02 -6.78
N MET A 43 14.44 -4.67 -6.53
CA MET A 43 13.62 -3.85 -7.41
C MET A 43 12.87 -2.82 -6.58
N GLN A 44 12.86 -1.56 -7.00
CA GLN A 44 12.21 -0.47 -6.28
C GLN A 44 11.14 0.20 -7.14
N LEU A 45 10.08 0.69 -6.51
CA LEU A 45 9.11 1.53 -7.19
C LEU A 45 9.79 2.81 -7.70
N ALA A 46 9.57 3.12 -8.98
CA ALA A 46 9.99 4.39 -9.53
C ALA A 46 9.26 5.53 -8.82
N ARG A 47 9.98 6.61 -8.51
CA ARG A 47 9.35 7.84 -8.03
C ARG A 47 8.52 8.45 -9.18
N PRO A 48 7.29 8.91 -8.92
CA PRO A 48 6.53 9.65 -9.90
C PRO A 48 7.36 10.83 -10.43
N ALA A 49 7.28 11.10 -11.72
CA ALA A 49 7.95 12.23 -12.33
C ALA A 49 7.36 13.54 -11.78
N ALA A 50 8.01 14.10 -10.75
CA ALA A 50 7.76 15.44 -10.29
C ALA A 50 8.51 16.43 -11.19
N GLY A 51 7.98 17.64 -11.34
CA GLY A 51 8.70 18.70 -12.03
C GLY A 51 9.99 19.07 -11.28
N ASP A 52 11.04 19.37 -12.04
CA ASP A 52 12.31 19.86 -11.49
C ASP A 52 12.17 21.32 -11.04
N ILE A 53 12.75 21.64 -9.89
CA ILE A 53 12.83 22.97 -9.31
C ILE A 53 14.30 23.40 -9.33
N ARG A 54 14.59 24.52 -9.98
CA ARG A 54 15.91 25.19 -9.92
C ARG A 54 15.79 26.52 -9.19
N ARG A 55 16.42 26.64 -8.02
CA ARG A 55 16.34 27.86 -7.19
C ARG A 55 17.61 28.05 -6.37
N ALA A 56 18.13 29.28 -6.33
CA ALA A 56 19.27 29.66 -5.51
C ALA A 56 20.51 28.74 -5.65
N GLY A 57 20.80 28.30 -6.88
CA GLY A 57 21.93 27.40 -7.17
C GLY A 57 21.69 25.93 -6.83
N GLN A 58 20.44 25.53 -6.52
CA GLN A 58 20.05 24.15 -6.23
C GLN A 58 19.09 23.61 -7.30
N GLU A 59 19.12 22.30 -7.52
CA GLU A 59 18.17 21.54 -8.34
C GLU A 59 17.57 20.40 -7.52
N GLY A 60 16.26 20.17 -7.63
CA GLY A 60 15.57 19.09 -6.92
C GLY A 60 14.10 18.95 -7.32
N THR A 61 13.39 18.02 -6.72
CA THR A 61 11.97 17.74 -7.00
C THR A 61 11.10 18.02 -5.77
N ALA A 62 9.87 18.49 -5.97
CA ALA A 62 8.91 18.63 -4.87
C ALA A 62 8.28 17.29 -4.48
N PHE A 63 7.96 17.12 -3.21
CA PHE A 63 7.03 16.09 -2.76
C PHE A 63 5.58 16.60 -2.90
N PRO A 64 4.64 15.75 -3.34
CA PRO A 64 3.23 16.09 -3.36
C PRO A 64 2.71 16.47 -1.96
N PRO A 65 1.78 17.42 -1.85
CA PRO A 65 1.20 17.78 -0.56
C PRO A 65 0.24 16.71 -0.02
N ASP A 66 -0.31 15.87 -0.89
CA ASP A 66 -1.23 14.79 -0.53
C ASP A 66 -1.21 13.63 -1.56
N TRP A 67 -2.01 12.61 -1.31
CA TRP A 67 -2.06 11.35 -2.06
C TRP A 67 -2.80 11.43 -3.41
N ARG A 68 -3.61 12.46 -3.65
CA ARG A 68 -4.55 12.46 -4.79
C ARG A 68 -3.82 12.46 -6.12
N GLY A 69 -2.84 13.36 -6.28
CA GLY A 69 -2.02 13.41 -7.49
C GLY A 69 -1.14 12.16 -7.66
N ARG A 70 -0.77 11.49 -6.57
CA ARG A 70 0.07 10.27 -6.62
C ARG A 70 -0.66 9.06 -7.23
N PHE A 71 -1.98 8.99 -7.07
CA PHE A 71 -2.80 7.84 -7.48
C PHE A 71 -3.92 8.22 -8.45
N GLU A 72 -3.94 9.45 -8.99
CA GLU A 72 -4.99 9.93 -9.89
C GLU A 72 -5.27 8.95 -11.05
N ASP A 73 -4.20 8.47 -11.70
CA ASP A 73 -4.32 7.51 -12.79
C ASP A 73 -4.85 6.15 -12.32
N ALA A 74 -4.44 5.69 -11.13
CA ALA A 74 -4.94 4.43 -10.57
C ALA A 74 -6.45 4.49 -10.32
N TYR A 75 -6.95 5.58 -9.71
CA TYR A 75 -8.39 5.79 -9.49
C TYR A 75 -9.18 5.83 -10.81
N ARG A 76 -8.64 6.49 -11.83
CA ARG A 76 -9.30 6.58 -13.13
C ARG A 76 -9.36 5.21 -13.83
N LEU A 77 -8.23 4.50 -13.83
CA LEU A 77 -8.10 3.21 -14.50
C LEU A 77 -8.90 2.11 -13.80
N GLU A 78 -8.93 2.08 -12.47
CA GLU A 78 -9.73 1.09 -11.74
C GLU A 78 -11.23 1.28 -11.98
N LEU A 79 -11.72 2.53 -11.97
CA LEU A 79 -13.13 2.83 -12.24
C LEU A 79 -13.51 2.54 -13.69
N GLN A 80 -12.63 2.87 -14.64
CA GLN A 80 -12.84 2.56 -16.04
C GLN A 80 -12.91 1.05 -16.27
N SER A 81 -11.97 0.29 -15.69
CA SER A 81 -11.95 -1.17 -15.75
C SER A 81 -13.23 -1.78 -15.19
N TRP A 82 -13.73 -1.26 -14.07
CA TRP A 82 -14.99 -1.69 -13.48
C TRP A 82 -16.20 -1.41 -14.38
N VAL A 83 -16.31 -0.20 -14.96
CA VAL A 83 -17.38 0.15 -15.90
C VAL A 83 -17.37 -0.75 -17.14
N ASP A 84 -16.19 -1.00 -17.71
CA ASP A 84 -16.05 -1.85 -18.90
C ASP A 84 -16.39 -3.31 -18.58
N ALA A 85 -16.01 -3.82 -17.40
CA ALA A 85 -16.38 -5.16 -16.97
C ALA A 85 -17.91 -5.32 -16.86
N ILE A 86 -18.60 -4.37 -16.21
CA ILE A 86 -20.06 -4.40 -16.09
C ILE A 86 -20.73 -4.41 -17.46
N ARG A 87 -20.27 -3.57 -18.39
CA ARG A 87 -20.82 -3.50 -19.76
C ARG A 87 -20.68 -4.82 -20.52
N ASN A 88 -19.65 -5.59 -20.21
CA ASN A 88 -19.37 -6.88 -20.83
C ASN A 88 -19.91 -8.07 -20.01
N GLY A 89 -20.71 -7.83 -18.97
CA GLY A 89 -21.30 -8.88 -18.12
C GLY A 89 -20.29 -9.59 -17.20
N GLY A 90 -19.15 -8.96 -16.93
CA GLY A 90 -18.08 -9.48 -16.07
C GLY A 90 -17.88 -8.68 -14.79
N VAL A 91 -16.84 -9.06 -14.05
CA VAL A 91 -16.36 -8.40 -12.82
C VAL A 91 -14.87 -8.12 -12.98
N ALA A 92 -14.40 -6.98 -12.50
CA ALA A 92 -12.98 -6.62 -12.49
C ALA A 92 -12.60 -5.93 -11.18
N GLY A 93 -11.32 -6.02 -10.82
CA GLY A 93 -10.74 -5.38 -9.64
C GLY A 93 -10.73 -6.26 -8.40
N ALA A 94 -10.42 -5.65 -7.26
CA ALA A 94 -10.44 -6.31 -5.96
C ALA A 94 -11.85 -6.78 -5.60
N SER A 95 -11.95 -8.02 -5.15
CA SER A 95 -13.20 -8.64 -4.73
C SER A 95 -13.52 -8.37 -3.26
N ALA A 96 -14.72 -8.75 -2.83
CA ALA A 96 -15.06 -8.73 -1.40
C ALA A 96 -14.17 -9.66 -0.56
N TRP A 97 -13.60 -10.72 -1.17
CA TRP A 97 -12.63 -11.57 -0.48
C TRP A 97 -11.33 -10.83 -0.19
N ASP A 98 -10.83 -10.03 -1.13
CA ASP A 98 -9.63 -9.22 -0.93
C ASP A 98 -9.85 -8.19 0.18
N GLY A 99 -11.06 -7.60 0.25
CA GLY A 99 -11.47 -6.72 1.34
C GLY A 99 -11.51 -7.43 2.70
N TYR A 100 -12.05 -8.66 2.77
CA TYR A 100 -12.03 -9.48 3.99
C TYR A 100 -10.61 -9.77 4.48
N VAL A 101 -9.71 -10.16 3.57
CA VAL A 101 -8.31 -10.43 3.90
C VAL A 101 -7.62 -9.16 4.41
N ALA A 102 -7.82 -8.02 3.74
CA ALA A 102 -7.26 -6.74 4.16
C ALA A 102 -7.71 -6.35 5.57
N GLU A 103 -9.00 -6.51 5.87
CA GLU A 103 -9.55 -6.23 7.20
C GLU A 103 -8.99 -7.17 8.28
N ALA A 104 -8.88 -8.47 7.99
CA ALA A 104 -8.31 -9.44 8.94
C ALA A 104 -6.85 -9.12 9.28
N VAL A 105 -6.05 -8.67 8.31
CA VAL A 105 -4.68 -8.20 8.52
C VAL A 105 -4.67 -6.91 9.34
N ALA A 106 -5.53 -5.94 9.02
CA ALA A 106 -5.63 -4.68 9.76
C ALA A 106 -6.02 -4.92 11.23
N GLU A 107 -6.99 -5.79 11.48
CA GLU A 107 -7.43 -6.16 12.83
C GLU A 107 -6.28 -6.81 13.62
N ALA A 108 -5.53 -7.72 13.01
CA ALA A 108 -4.35 -8.32 13.63
C ALA A 108 -3.28 -7.26 13.93
N GLY A 109 -3.04 -6.32 13.02
CA GLY A 109 -2.13 -5.19 13.23
C GLY A 109 -2.54 -4.31 14.42
N VAL A 110 -3.83 -4.01 14.57
CA VAL A 110 -4.35 -3.26 15.73
C VAL A 110 -4.18 -4.05 17.03
N ARG A 111 -4.41 -5.38 17.01
CA ARG A 111 -4.16 -6.23 18.19
C ARG A 111 -2.68 -6.23 18.56
N ALA A 112 -1.78 -6.37 17.60
CA ALA A 112 -0.34 -6.33 17.82
C ALA A 112 0.10 -4.97 18.40
N LEU A 113 -0.42 -3.87 17.84
CA LEU A 113 -0.11 -2.53 18.33
C LEU A 113 -0.55 -2.31 19.79
N LYS A 114 -1.70 -2.85 20.20
CA LYS A 114 -2.22 -2.70 21.56
C LYS A 114 -1.54 -3.60 22.58
N SER A 115 -1.13 -4.80 22.16
CA SER A 115 -0.49 -5.80 23.03
C SER A 115 1.03 -5.68 23.07
N GLU A 116 1.62 -4.99 22.09
CA GLU A 116 3.08 -4.97 21.84
C GLU A 116 3.66 -6.38 21.57
N GLU A 117 2.80 -7.34 21.18
CA GLU A 117 3.15 -8.71 20.86
C GLU A 117 2.80 -9.05 19.41
N ARG A 118 3.39 -10.14 18.89
CA ARG A 118 3.05 -10.65 17.56
C ARG A 118 1.60 -11.15 17.56
N ALA A 119 0.79 -10.64 16.63
CA ALA A 119 -0.57 -11.14 16.38
C ALA A 119 -0.61 -12.02 15.13
N GLU A 120 -1.24 -13.19 15.25
CA GLU A 120 -1.51 -14.07 14.10
C GLU A 120 -2.67 -13.51 13.26
N VAL A 121 -2.51 -13.56 11.93
CA VAL A 121 -3.59 -13.32 10.97
C VAL A 121 -4.29 -14.65 10.71
N ARG A 122 -5.58 -14.73 11.04
CA ARG A 122 -6.41 -15.92 10.79
C ARG A 122 -7.41 -15.59 9.70
N LEU A 123 -7.40 -16.39 8.65
CA LEU A 123 -8.32 -16.28 7.52
C LEU A 123 -9.19 -17.52 7.45
N GLU A 124 -10.47 -17.32 7.16
CA GLU A 124 -11.36 -18.42 6.78
C GLU A 124 -10.93 -19.03 5.43
N ALA A 125 -11.50 -20.18 5.07
CA ALA A 125 -11.28 -20.75 3.75
C ALA A 125 -11.89 -19.86 2.66
N ARG A 126 -11.12 -19.54 1.61
CA ARG A 126 -11.60 -18.75 0.47
C ARG A 126 -12.80 -19.45 -0.18
N PRO A 127 -14.00 -18.83 -0.20
CA PRO A 127 -15.15 -19.42 -0.86
C PRO A 127 -14.90 -19.62 -2.35
N GLY A 128 -15.45 -20.71 -2.92
CA GLY A 128 -15.31 -21.03 -4.34
C GLY A 128 -15.86 -19.95 -5.28
N LEU A 129 -16.77 -19.09 -4.81
CA LEU A 129 -17.25 -17.90 -5.53
C LEU A 129 -16.11 -16.95 -5.91
N TYR A 130 -15.05 -16.89 -5.10
CA TYR A 130 -13.93 -15.98 -5.30
C TYR A 130 -12.70 -16.72 -5.83
N ALA A 131 -12.73 -18.03 -6.08
CA ALA A 131 -11.54 -18.83 -6.44
C ALA A 131 -10.96 -18.47 -7.81
#